data_AF-A0A947QTW2-F1
#
_entry.id   AF-A0A947QTW2-F1
#
_cell.length_a   1.000
_cell.length_b   1.000
_cell.length_c   1.000
_cell.angle_alpha   90.00
_cell.angle_beta   90.00
_cell.angle_gamma   90.00
#
_symmetry.space_group_name_H-M   'P 1'
#
loop_
_entity.id
_entity.type
_entity.pdbx_description
1 polymer ?
#
loop_
_entity_poly.entity_id
_entity_poly.type
_entity_poly.pdbx_seq_one_letter_code
_entity_poly.pdbx_strand_id
1 'polypeptide(L)'
;MGKKYIEVKDLEVYKAALELSQYVWEIVLKWNYFAKKTIGTQFVSAIDSISSNIAEGWGRYHKKEKIRFFYFSRGSLDESKDWTRKA
;
A
#
# COMPACT_ATOMS: atom_id res chain seq x y z
N MET A 1 29.53 18.35 6.21
CA MET A 1 28.15 17.84 6.09
C MET A 1 28.19 16.52 5.34
N GLY A 2 27.78 15.41 5.96
CA GLY A 2 27.73 14.10 5.30
C GLY A 2 26.64 14.04 4.23
N LYS A 3 26.82 13.18 3.21
CA LYS A 3 25.78 12.94 2.20
C LYS A 3 24.51 12.41 2.87
N LYS A 4 23.41 13.13 2.75
CA LYS A 4 22.08 12.66 3.15
C LYS A 4 21.51 11.84 2.00
N TYR A 5 21.31 10.55 2.24
CA TYR A 5 20.64 9.66 1.29
C TYR A 5 19.12 9.78 1.47
N ILE A 6 18.38 9.67 0.37
CA ILE A 6 16.92 9.63 0.39
C ILE A 6 16.50 8.30 1.01
N GLU A 7 15.67 8.35 2.04
CA GLU A 7 15.07 7.19 2.67
C GLU A 7 13.66 6.94 2.09
N VAL A 8 13.11 5.74 2.27
CA VAL A 8 11.76 5.41 1.78
C VAL A 8 10.70 6.37 2.34
N LYS A 9 10.85 6.80 3.60
CA LYS A 9 9.95 7.74 4.28
C LYS A 9 9.96 9.15 3.65
N ASP A 10 11.00 9.47 2.86
CA ASP A 10 11.10 10.73 2.15
C ASP A 10 10.34 10.69 0.80
N LEU A 11 9.90 9.52 0.34
CA LEU A 11 9.17 9.37 -0.92
C LEU A 11 7.71 9.80 -0.76
N GLU A 12 7.28 10.77 -1.55
CA GLU A 12 5.89 11.24 -1.57
C GLU A 12 4.90 10.11 -1.91
N VAL A 13 5.27 9.21 -2.83
CA VAL A 13 4.41 8.06 -3.18
C VAL A 13 4.24 7.08 -2.01
N TYR A 14 5.25 6.94 -1.14
CA TYR A 14 5.16 6.08 0.04
C TYR A 14 4.27 6.73 1.11
N LYS A 15 4.44 8.04 1.35
CA LYS A 15 3.58 8.80 2.27
C LYS A 15 2.11 8.75 1.84
N ALA A 16 1.84 9.00 0.56
CA ALA A 16 0.49 8.92 0.01
C ALA A 16 -0.13 7.52 0.17
N ALA A 17 0.66 6.45 0.01
CA ALA A 17 0.18 5.09 0.23
C ALA A 17 -0.15 4.81 1.71
N LEU A 18 0.64 5.36 2.65
CA LEU A 18 0.35 5.26 4.09
C LEU A 18 -0.90 6.06 4.48
N GLU A 19 -1.07 7.26 3.94
CA GLU A 19 -2.26 8.09 4.17
C GLU A 19 -3.52 7.39 3.63
N LEU A 20 -3.42 6.79 2.44
CA LEU A 20 -4.51 5.99 1.86
C LEU A 20 -4.86 4.77 2.72
N SER A 21 -3.84 4.08 3.25
CA SER A 21 -4.03 2.99 4.22
C SER A 21 -4.81 3.45 5.44
N GLN A 22 -4.35 4.50 6.10
CA GLN A 22 -5.03 5.05 7.27
C GLN A 22 -6.49 5.43 6.96
N TYR A 23 -6.73 6.09 5.84
CA TYR A 23 -8.09 6.45 5.40
C TYR A 23 -9.01 5.23 5.22
N VAL A 24 -8.53 4.18 4.55
CA VAL A 24 -9.32 2.97 4.34
C VAL A 24 -9.55 2.20 5.65
N TRP A 25 -8.54 2.14 6.52
CA TRP A 25 -8.67 1.56 7.85
C TRP A 25 -9.81 2.23 8.64
N GLU A 26 -9.87 3.56 8.68
CA GLU A 26 -10.90 4.31 9.39
C GLU A 26 -12.33 4.04 8.87
N ILE A 27 -12.47 3.73 7.57
CA ILE A 27 -13.74 3.35 6.96
C ILE A 27 -14.11 1.91 7.37
N VAL A 28 -13.20 0.96 7.13
CA VAL A 28 -13.46 -0.47 7.35
C VAL A 28 -13.68 -0.79 8.83
N LEU A 29 -13.01 -0.07 9.75
CA LEU A 29 -13.22 -0.22 11.19
C LEU A 29 -14.67 0.06 11.63
N LYS A 30 -15.44 0.84 10.87
CA LYS A 30 -16.84 1.16 11.17
C LYS A 30 -17.83 0.12 10.62
N TRP A 31 -17.38 -0.81 9.78
CA TRP A 31 -18.26 -1.81 9.19
C TRP A 31 -18.73 -2.85 10.20
N ASN A 32 -19.90 -3.44 9.93
CA ASN A 32 -20.39 -4.60 10.67
C ASN A 32 -19.43 -5.78 10.54
N TYR A 33 -19.55 -6.75 11.46
CA TYR A 33 -18.63 -7.88 11.55
C TYR A 33 -18.50 -8.67 10.24
N PHE A 34 -19.61 -8.98 9.57
CA PHE A 34 -19.60 -9.82 8.38
C PHE A 34 -18.85 -9.12 7.22
N ALA A 35 -19.21 -7.88 6.90
CA ALA A 35 -18.54 -7.11 5.84
C ALA A 35 -17.06 -6.89 6.17
N LYS A 36 -16.73 -6.53 7.41
CA LYS A 36 -15.35 -6.33 7.89
C LYS A 36 -14.52 -7.60 7.74
N LYS A 37 -15.05 -8.76 8.14
CA LYS A 37 -14.35 -10.04 8.13
C LYS A 37 -14.17 -10.62 6.73
N THR A 38 -15.06 -10.29 5.79
CA THR A 38 -15.04 -10.82 4.43
C THR A 38 -14.28 -9.90 3.49
N ILE A 39 -14.94 -8.84 3.01
CA ILE A 39 -14.37 -7.91 2.03
C ILE A 39 -13.48 -6.85 2.68
N GLY A 40 -13.78 -6.43 3.91
CA GLY A 40 -13.01 -5.37 4.60
C GLY A 40 -11.57 -5.77 4.86
N THR A 41 -11.35 -7.01 5.30
CA THR A 41 -10.00 -7.54 5.56
C THR A 41 -9.19 -7.65 4.26
N GLN A 42 -9.81 -8.07 3.16
CA GLN A 42 -9.14 -8.12 1.85
C GLN A 42 -8.84 -6.71 1.32
N PHE A 43 -9.78 -5.78 1.48
CA PHE A 43 -9.60 -4.40 1.06
C PHE A 43 -8.44 -3.71 1.79
N VAL A 44 -8.40 -3.83 3.12
CA VAL A 44 -7.30 -3.32 3.95
C VAL A 44 -5.98 -3.94 3.53
N SER A 45 -5.93 -5.27 3.36
CA SER A 45 -4.71 -5.97 2.97
C SER A 45 -4.18 -5.50 1.60
N ALA A 46 -5.07 -5.31 0.63
CA ALA A 46 -4.70 -4.81 -0.70
C ALA A 46 -4.13 -3.39 -0.61
N ILE A 47 -4.76 -2.49 0.16
CA ILE A 47 -4.27 -1.12 0.34
C ILE A 47 -2.91 -1.08 1.06
N ASP A 48 -2.75 -1.83 2.15
CA ASP A 48 -1.50 -1.88 2.94
C ASP A 48 -0.33 -2.47 2.13
N SER A 49 -0.63 -3.37 1.20
CA SER A 49 0.34 -3.95 0.28
C SER A 49 0.96 -2.90 -0.66
N ILE A 50 0.28 -1.78 -0.93
CA ILE A 50 0.80 -0.70 -1.79
C ILE A 50 2.07 -0.10 -1.17
N SER A 51 2.00 0.37 0.08
CA SER A 51 3.15 0.97 0.78
C SER A 51 4.22 -0.09 1.09
N SER A 52 3.80 -1.31 1.46
CA SER A 52 4.71 -2.43 1.75
C SER A 52 5.59 -2.77 0.55
N ASN A 53 5.00 -2.89 -0.65
CA ASN A 53 5.75 -3.14 -1.88
C ASN A 53 6.63 -1.95 -2.29
N ILE A 54 6.22 -0.70 -2.02
CA ILE A 54 7.09 0.47 -2.26
C ILE A 54 8.33 0.41 -1.36
N ALA A 55 8.15 0.12 -0.07
CA ALA A 55 9.26 0.03 0.88
C ALA A 55 10.19 -1.14 0.57
N GLU A 56 9.63 -2.31 0.29
CA GLU A 56 10.42 -3.49 -0.07
C GLU A 56 11.19 -3.25 -1.37
N GLY A 57 10.53 -2.71 -2.39
CA GLY A 57 11.15 -2.33 -3.65
C GLY A 57 12.29 -1.31 -3.46
N TRP A 58 12.08 -0.29 -2.62
CA TRP A 58 13.10 0.73 -2.32
C TRP A 58 14.38 0.11 -1.74
N GLY A 59 14.22 -0.87 -0.84
CA GLY A 59 15.32 -1.59 -0.21
C GLY A 59 16.08 -2.58 -1.11
N ARG A 60 15.58 -2.89 -2.31
CA ARG A 60 16.27 -3.80 -3.24
C ARG A 60 17.51 -3.15 -3.85
N TYR A 61 18.60 -3.93 -3.88
CA TYR A 61 19.87 -3.54 -4.49
C TYR A 61 19.79 -3.49 -6.02
N HIS A 62 19.20 -4.52 -6.65
CA HIS A 62 19.12 -4.59 -8.11
C HIS A 62 17.90 -3.86 -8.66
N LYS A 63 18.13 -3.07 -9.74
CA LYS A 63 17.08 -2.27 -10.40
C LYS A 63 15.90 -3.11 -10.90
N LYS A 64 16.14 -4.31 -11.44
CA LYS A 64 15.07 -5.18 -11.95
C LYS A 64 14.13 -5.66 -10.85
N GLU A 65 14.67 -6.02 -9.68
CA GLU A 65 13.86 -6.42 -8.52
C GLU A 65 13.06 -5.25 -7.98
N LYS A 66 13.69 -4.07 -7.83
CA LYS A 66 13.01 -2.83 -7.42
C LYS A 66 11.79 -2.52 -8.29
N ILE A 67 11.96 -2.59 -9.62
CA ILE A 67 10.86 -2.38 -10.57
C ILE A 67 9.75 -3.43 -10.40
N ARG A 68 10.10 -4.70 -10.16
CA ARG A 68 9.13 -5.77 -9.94
C ARG A 68 8.23 -5.49 -8.74
N PHE A 69 8.80 -5.04 -7.63
CA PHE A 69 8.02 -4.64 -6.44
C PHE A 69 7.11 -3.44 -6.72
N PHE A 70 7.57 -2.47 -7.50
CA PHE A 70 6.70 -1.34 -7.89
C PHE A 70 5.54 -1.77 -8.79
N TYR A 71 5.71 -2.81 -9.62
CA TYR A 71 4.58 -3.42 -10.33
C TYR A 71 3.61 -4.14 -9.39
N PHE A 72 4.09 -4.80 -8.34
CA PHE A 72 3.22 -5.39 -7.32
C PHE A 72 2.42 -4.32 -6.57
N SER A 73 3.06 -3.20 -6.20
CA SER A 73 2.36 -2.04 -5.61
C SER A 73 1.24 -1.53 -6.53
N ARG A 74 1.49 -1.42 -7.84
CA ARG A 74 0.44 -1.06 -8.82
C ARG A 74 -0.66 -2.12 -8.92
N GLY A 75 -0.31 -3.40 -8.89
CA GLY A 75 -1.30 -4.50 -8.90
C GLY A 75 -2.23 -4.43 -7.67
N SER A 76 -1.66 -4.19 -6.49
CA SER A 76 -2.42 -3.99 -5.25
C SER A 76 -3.33 -2.76 -5.33
N LEU A 77 -2.88 -1.65 -5.95
CA LEU A 77 -3.73 -0.48 -6.18
C LEU A 77 -4.93 -0.79 -7.08
N ASP A 78 -4.75 -1.57 -8.14
CA ASP A 78 -5.86 -1.95 -9.02
C ASP A 78 -6.83 -2.91 -8.34
N GLU A 79 -6.32 -3.83 -7.52
CA GLU A 79 -7.15 -4.67 -6.64
C GLU A 79 -7.95 -3.84 -5.62
N SER A 80 -7.32 -2.84 -5.00
CA SER A 80 -8.01 -1.91 -4.09
C SER A 80 -9.17 -1.17 -4.77
N LYS A 81 -9.02 -0.76 -6.03
CA LYS A 81 -10.12 -0.15 -6.80
C LYS A 81 -11.26 -1.14 -7.03
N ASP A 82 -10.97 -2.41 -7.28
CA ASP A 82 -12.00 -3.44 -7.40
C ASP A 82 -12.79 -3.60 -6.08
N TRP A 83 -12.10 -3.56 -4.93
CA TRP A 83 -12.76 -3.59 -3.63
C TRP A 83 -13.71 -2.41 -3.41
N THR A 84 -13.40 -1.20 -3.89
CA THR A 84 -14.33 -0.05 -3.80
C THR A 84 -15.64 -0.24 -4.55
N ARG A 85 -15.69 -1.17 -5.51
CA ARG A 85 -16.93 -1.50 -6.26
C ARG A 85 -17.77 -2.56 -5.59
N LYS A 86 -17.17 -3.33 -4.66
CA LYS A 86 -17.80 -4.43 -3.92
C LYS A 86 -18.24 -4.01 -2.51
N ALA A 87 -17.66 -2.93 -1.99
CA ALA A 87 -17.87 -2.37 -0.67
C ALA A 87 -19.14 -1.53 -0.53
#